data_AF-A0A1M6X690-F1
#
_entry.id   AF-A0A1M6X690-F1
#
_cell.length_a   1.000
_cell.length_b   1.000
_cell.length_c   1.000
_cell.angle_alpha   90.00
_cell.angle_beta   90.00
_cell.angle_gamma   90.00
#
_symmetry.space_group_name_H-M   'P 1'
#
loop_
_entity.id
_entity.type
_entity.pdbx_description
1 polymer ?
#
loop_
_entity_poly.entity_id
_entity_poly.type
_entity_poly.pdbx_seq_one_letter_code
_entity_poly.pdbx_strand_id
1 'polypeptide(L)'
;MDSKEVYVLEGKLNGKEMEKQIVSLQEEVKEIFKDMDFEKMDIPMTLKVYKDSKLPASIEMDMNSFVNEIFKVVMDEEEQGNMTAKTCLLTMTFQEYNTVDAIEIPKEALDAVEQNLSDLAEEAL
;
A
#
# COMPACT_ATOMS: atom_id res chain seq x y z
N MET A 1 1.41 11.15 -19.02
CA MET A 1 1.35 9.71 -19.33
C MET A 1 1.77 9.56 -20.78
N ASP A 2 3.08 9.60 -20.95
CA ASP A 2 3.77 9.83 -22.20
C ASP A 2 3.48 8.76 -23.24
N SER A 3 3.51 9.18 -24.51
CA SER A 3 3.27 8.42 -25.75
C SER A 3 4.19 7.21 -26.00
N LYS A 4 4.71 6.58 -24.94
CA LYS A 4 5.56 5.40 -25.01
C LYS A 4 4.69 4.15 -25.15
N GLU A 5 5.06 3.29 -26.08
CA GLU A 5 4.37 2.03 -26.26
C GLU A 5 4.58 1.11 -25.05
N VAL A 6 3.49 0.46 -24.61
CA VAL A 6 3.50 -0.48 -23.49
C VAL A 6 2.95 -1.84 -23.91
N TYR A 7 3.39 -2.90 -23.23
CA TYR A 7 2.62 -4.13 -23.11
C TYR A 7 1.60 -3.97 -21.97
N VAL A 8 0.41 -4.54 -22.17
CA VAL A 8 -0.63 -4.62 -21.14
C VAL A 8 -0.72 -6.08 -20.70
N LEU A 9 -0.51 -6.32 -19.41
CA LEU A 9 -0.56 -7.62 -18.78
C LEU A 9 -1.72 -7.61 -17.77
N GLU A 10 -2.76 -8.38 -18.06
CA GLU A 10 -3.89 -8.57 -17.17
C GLU A 10 -3.68 -9.84 -16.35
N GLY A 11 -3.93 -9.74 -15.06
CA GLY A 11 -3.73 -10.83 -14.12
C GLY A 11 -4.64 -10.71 -12.91
N LYS A 12 -4.42 -11.62 -11.96
CA LYS A 12 -5.08 -11.59 -10.67
C LYS A 12 -4.06 -11.85 -9.59
N LEU A 13 -4.08 -11.05 -8.54
CA LEU A 13 -3.34 -11.32 -7.31
C LEU A 13 -4.24 -12.16 -6.41
N ASN A 14 -3.76 -13.35 -6.05
CA ASN A 14 -4.44 -14.21 -5.09
C ASN A 14 -4.26 -13.63 -3.68
N GLY A 15 -5.31 -13.67 -2.86
CA GLY A 15 -5.31 -13.13 -1.50
C GLY A 15 -4.25 -13.75 -0.59
N LYS A 16 -3.82 -15.00 -0.80
CA LYS A 16 -2.70 -15.61 -0.03
C LYS A 16 -1.37 -14.91 -0.26
N GLU A 17 -1.15 -14.35 -1.45
CA GLU A 17 0.07 -13.59 -1.72
C GLU A 17 0.01 -12.21 -1.07
N MET A 18 -1.19 -11.63 -0.98
CA MET A 18 -1.44 -10.39 -0.25
C MET A 18 -1.30 -10.57 1.27
N GLU A 19 -1.78 -11.69 1.81
CA GLU A 19 -1.64 -12.06 3.23
C GLU A 19 -0.17 -12.00 3.66
N LYS A 20 0.75 -12.57 2.87
CA LYS A 20 2.19 -12.53 3.16
C LYS A 20 2.74 -11.11 3.27
N GLN A 21 2.26 -10.18 2.44
CA GLN A 21 2.66 -8.78 2.50
C GLN A 21 2.09 -8.12 3.77
N ILE A 22 0.86 -8.43 4.15
CA ILE A 22 0.23 -7.92 5.37
C ILE A 22 0.92 -8.45 6.63
N VAL A 23 1.34 -9.72 6.65
CA VAL A 23 2.11 -10.33 7.75
C VAL A 23 3.46 -9.63 7.96
N SER A 24 3.96 -8.89 6.98
CA SER A 24 5.17 -8.08 7.12
C SER A 24 4.95 -6.69 7.75
N LEU A 25 3.69 -6.27 7.95
CA LEU A 25 3.33 -4.98 8.55
C LEU A 25 3.45 -5.01 10.09
N GLN A 26 3.23 -3.87 10.74
CA GLN A 26 3.20 -3.75 12.20
C GLN A 26 2.04 -4.56 12.83
N GLU A 27 2.17 -4.97 14.09
CA GLU A 27 1.23 -5.90 14.74
C GLU A 27 -0.20 -5.36 14.82
N GLU A 28 -0.38 -4.05 15.03
CA GLU A 28 -1.68 -3.39 15.08
C GLU A 28 -2.44 -3.53 13.76
N VAL A 29 -1.71 -3.52 12.65
CA VAL A 29 -2.26 -3.69 11.31
C VAL A 29 -2.63 -5.15 11.06
N LYS A 30 -1.86 -6.11 11.59
CA LYS A 30 -2.15 -7.54 11.45
C LYS A 30 -3.44 -7.94 12.15
N GLU A 31 -3.69 -7.42 13.35
CA GLU A 31 -4.90 -7.76 14.11
C GLU A 31 -6.20 -7.36 13.37
N ILE A 32 -6.19 -6.25 12.62
CA ILE A 32 -7.35 -5.82 11.80
C ILE A 32 -7.65 -6.84 10.68
N PHE A 33 -6.63 -7.53 10.20
CA PHE A 33 -6.71 -8.39 9.01
C PHE A 33 -6.72 -9.89 9.31
N LYS A 34 -6.55 -10.26 10.58
CA LYS A 34 -6.44 -11.64 11.06
C LYS A 34 -7.65 -12.52 10.73
N ASP A 35 -8.84 -11.92 10.76
CA ASP A 35 -10.10 -12.64 10.54
C ASP A 35 -10.59 -12.57 9.09
N MET A 36 -9.78 -12.02 8.17
CA MET A 36 -10.13 -12.00 6.75
C MET A 36 -9.89 -13.35 6.07
N ASP A 37 -10.82 -13.74 5.21
CA ASP A 37 -10.69 -14.93 4.37
C ASP A 37 -9.93 -14.63 3.07
N PHE A 38 -8.59 -14.63 3.18
CA PHE A 38 -7.69 -14.42 2.05
C PHE A 38 -7.76 -15.50 0.97
N GLU A 39 -8.25 -16.70 1.28
CA GLU A 39 -8.32 -17.79 0.29
C GLU A 39 -9.33 -17.50 -0.81
N LYS A 40 -10.39 -16.73 -0.48
CA LYS A 40 -11.49 -16.41 -1.41
C LYS A 40 -11.28 -15.10 -2.16
N MET A 41 -10.19 -14.39 -1.90
CA MET A 41 -9.91 -13.10 -2.54
C MET A 41 -9.08 -13.27 -3.81
N ASP A 42 -9.64 -12.79 -4.92
CA ASP A 42 -8.92 -12.54 -6.16
C ASP A 42 -9.01 -11.04 -6.46
N ILE A 43 -7.86 -10.38 -6.58
CA ILE A 43 -7.74 -8.95 -6.87
C ILE A 43 -7.33 -8.81 -8.33
N PRO A 44 -8.23 -8.38 -9.23
CA PRO A 44 -7.88 -8.10 -10.62
C PRO A 44 -6.79 -7.04 -10.69
N MET A 45 -5.76 -7.28 -11.51
CA MET A 45 -4.67 -6.35 -11.70
C MET A 45 -4.31 -6.18 -13.17
N THR A 46 -3.87 -4.97 -13.51
CA THR A 46 -3.33 -4.62 -14.82
C THR A 46 -1.94 -4.03 -14.63
N LEU A 47 -0.92 -4.71 -15.15
CA LEU A 47 0.45 -4.24 -15.20
C LEU A 47 0.75 -3.73 -16.61
N LYS A 48 1.17 -2.47 -16.72
CA LYS A 48 1.69 -1.88 -17.96
C LYS A 48 3.21 -1.89 -17.89
N VAL A 49 3.87 -2.35 -18.96
CA VAL A 49 5.35 -2.43 -19.05
C VAL A 49 5.80 -1.73 -20.32
N TYR A 50 6.76 -0.80 -20.21
CA TYR A 50 7.30 -0.11 -21.38
C TYR A 50 7.99 -1.08 -22.36
N LYS A 51 7.67 -1.00 -23.65
CA LYS A 51 8.20 -1.94 -24.65
C LYS A 51 9.70 -1.78 -24.88
N ASP A 52 10.24 -0.58 -24.71
CA ASP A 52 11.64 -0.25 -24.96
C ASP A 52 12.56 -0.74 -23.83
N SER A 53 12.28 -0.28 -22.61
CA SER A 53 13.09 -0.50 -21.40
C SER A 53 12.72 -1.79 -20.68
N LYS A 54 11.55 -2.36 -20.96
CA LYS A 54 10.96 -3.50 -20.24
C LYS A 54 10.73 -3.22 -18.74
N LEU A 55 10.70 -1.94 -18.36
CA LEU A 55 10.42 -1.51 -16.98
C LEU A 55 8.92 -1.28 -16.77
N PRO A 56 8.40 -1.50 -15.54
CA PRO A 56 7.00 -1.19 -15.22
C PRO A 56 6.65 0.28 -15.52
N ALA A 57 5.48 0.53 -16.09
CA ALA A 57 4.95 1.87 -16.28
C ALA A 57 3.91 2.19 -15.21
N SER A 58 2.99 1.25 -14.99
CA SER A 58 1.96 1.38 -13.97
C SER A 58 1.41 0.02 -13.55
N ILE A 59 0.86 -0.02 -12.35
CA ILE A 59 0.05 -1.11 -11.82
C ILE A 59 -1.31 -0.53 -11.43
N GLU A 60 -2.39 -1.14 -11.89
CA GLU A 60 -3.76 -0.83 -11.48
C GLU A 60 -4.34 -2.09 -10.83
N MET A 61 -4.95 -1.95 -9.65
CA MET A 61 -5.55 -3.05 -8.90
C MET A 61 -6.98 -2.69 -8.47
N ASP A 62 -7.94 -3.56 -8.76
CA ASP A 62 -9.32 -3.45 -8.28
C ASP A 62 -9.42 -4.09 -6.90
N MET A 63 -9.49 -3.23 -5.88
CA MET A 63 -9.47 -3.60 -4.47
C MET A 63 -10.87 -3.72 -3.87
N ASN A 64 -11.94 -3.71 -4.69
CA ASN A 64 -13.32 -3.74 -4.19
C ASN A 64 -13.58 -4.96 -3.30
N SER A 65 -13.17 -6.16 -3.76
CA SER A 65 -13.35 -7.40 -3.00
C SER A 65 -12.65 -7.32 -1.64
N PHE A 66 -11.42 -6.79 -1.64
CA PHE A 66 -10.63 -6.64 -0.42
C PHE A 66 -11.29 -5.70 0.59
N VAL A 67 -11.72 -4.51 0.16
CA VAL A 67 -12.37 -3.54 1.06
C VAL A 67 -13.72 -4.04 1.57
N ASN A 68 -14.49 -4.76 0.74
CA ASN A 68 -15.75 -5.33 1.17
C ASN A 68 -15.57 -6.44 2.21
N GLU A 69 -14.49 -7.23 2.15
CA GLU A 69 -14.17 -8.18 3.23
C GLU A 69 -13.77 -7.46 4.52
N ILE A 70 -13.01 -6.37 4.46
CA ILE A 70 -12.69 -5.56 5.64
C ILE A 70 -13.98 -5.03 6.30
N PHE A 71 -14.92 -4.51 5.52
CA PHE A 71 -16.17 -4.01 6.10
C PHE A 71 -16.99 -5.09 6.79
N LYS A 72 -16.94 -6.35 6.33
CA LYS A 72 -17.59 -7.47 7.02
C LYS A 72 -16.93 -7.81 8.35
N VAL A 73 -15.61 -7.68 8.43
CA VAL A 73 -14.85 -7.99 9.66
C VAL A 73 -14.98 -6.87 10.69
N VAL A 74 -14.94 -5.61 10.25
CA VAL A 74 -14.92 -4.44 11.14
C VAL A 74 -16.31 -4.00 11.59
N MET A 75 -17.37 -4.31 10.83
CA MET A 75 -18.74 -4.01 11.24
C MET A 75 -19.37 -5.21 11.93
N ASP A 76 -19.75 -5.03 13.20
CA ASP A 76 -20.45 -6.03 14.01
C ASP A 76 -21.80 -6.42 13.38
N GLU A 77 -22.18 -7.70 13.46
CA GLU A 77 -23.39 -8.25 12.83
C GLU A 77 -24.70 -7.56 13.27
N GLU A 78 -24.69 -6.82 14.38
CA GLU A 78 -25.85 -6.15 14.98
C GLU A 78 -26.14 -4.75 14.41
N GLU A 79 -25.14 -4.04 13.88
CA GLU A 79 -25.32 -2.75 13.19
C GLU A 79 -25.29 -2.96 11.67
N GLN A 80 -26.30 -3.66 11.12
CA GLN A 80 -26.47 -3.88 9.68
C GLN A 80 -26.75 -2.58 8.89
N GLY A 81 -25.78 -1.68 8.83
CA GLY A 81 -25.58 -0.83 7.67
C GLY A 81 -24.82 -1.64 6.63
N ASN A 82 -25.44 -1.98 5.51
CA ASN A 82 -24.79 -2.70 4.41
C ASN A 82 -23.77 -1.79 3.69
N MET A 83 -22.66 -1.46 4.34
CA MET A 83 -21.62 -0.66 3.74
C MET A 83 -20.87 -1.49 2.71
N THR A 84 -21.07 -1.18 1.44
CA THR A 84 -20.35 -1.78 0.32
C THR A 84 -19.54 -0.71 -0.39
N ALA A 85 -18.26 -0.96 -0.60
CA ALA A 85 -17.46 -0.16 -1.53
C ALA A 85 -17.97 -0.38 -2.96
N LYS A 86 -18.42 0.69 -3.61
CA LYS A 86 -18.81 0.65 -5.03
C LYS A 86 -17.59 0.59 -5.95
N THR A 87 -16.53 1.31 -5.60
CA THR A 87 -15.29 1.37 -6.37
C THR A 87 -14.12 1.73 -5.47
N CYS A 88 -13.13 0.85 -5.41
CA CYS A 88 -11.83 1.07 -4.78
C CYS A 88 -10.76 0.59 -5.77
N LEU A 89 -10.02 1.55 -6.32
CA LEU A 89 -8.97 1.31 -7.30
C LEU A 89 -7.66 1.82 -6.73
N LEU A 90 -6.63 0.98 -6.70
CA LEU A 90 -5.27 1.38 -6.39
C LEU A 90 -4.48 1.51 -7.68
N THR A 91 -3.98 2.72 -7.96
CA THR A 91 -3.15 3.00 -9.13
C THR A 91 -1.76 3.43 -8.67
N MET A 92 -0.76 2.68 -9.10
CA MET A 92 0.66 2.98 -8.88
C MET A 92 1.29 3.32 -10.22
N THR A 93 1.95 4.47 -10.31
CA THR A 93 2.67 4.89 -11.52
C THR A 93 4.15 5.00 -11.21
N PHE A 94 4.99 4.41 -12.05
CA PHE A 94 6.43 4.45 -11.90
C PHE A 94 7.01 5.51 -12.83
N GLN A 95 7.79 6.42 -12.26
CA GLN A 95 8.46 7.50 -12.97
C GLN A 95 9.93 7.52 -12.57
N GLU A 96 10.77 8.06 -13.45
CA GLU A 96 12.17 8.38 -13.17
C GLU A 96 12.99 7.21 -12.59
N TYR A 97 13.11 6.14 -13.39
CA TYR A 97 13.95 5.00 -13.01
C TYR A 97 15.43 5.37 -12.90
N ASN A 98 16.07 4.85 -11.85
CA ASN A 98 17.49 5.06 -11.55
C ASN A 98 17.89 6.53 -11.35
N THR A 99 16.94 7.38 -10.93
CA THR A 99 17.23 8.71 -10.41
C THR A 99 17.23 8.67 -8.89
N VAL A 100 18.06 9.49 -8.27
CA VAL A 100 18.09 9.67 -6.82
C VAL A 100 17.90 11.15 -6.58
N ASP A 101 16.73 11.52 -6.06
CA ASP A 101 16.52 12.84 -5.51
C ASP A 101 17.09 12.90 -4.09
N ALA A 102 17.52 14.10 -3.69
CA ALA A 102 17.95 14.33 -2.32
C ALA A 102 16.75 14.15 -1.39
N ILE A 103 16.88 13.28 -0.39
CA ILE A 103 15.90 13.18 0.69
C ILE A 103 16.17 14.34 1.64
N GLU A 104 15.38 15.40 1.52
CA GLU A 104 15.43 16.52 2.47
C GLU A 104 14.70 16.13 3.76
N ILE A 105 15.43 16.13 4.88
CA ILE A 105 14.82 15.89 6.19
C ILE A 105 13.98 17.13 6.55
N PRO A 106 12.68 16.97 6.87
CA PRO A 106 11.87 18.08 7.35
C PRO A 106 12.51 18.73 8.58
N LYS A 107 12.50 20.07 8.64
CA LYS A 107 13.10 20.82 9.76
C LYS A 107 12.63 20.32 11.13
N GLU A 108 11.34 20.01 11.26
CA GLU A 108 10.76 19.47 12.48
C GLU A 108 11.47 18.19 12.99
N ALA A 109 11.88 17.30 12.08
CA ALA A 109 12.60 16.09 12.44
C ALA A 109 14.08 16.38 12.80
N LEU A 110 14.68 17.44 12.25
CA LEU A 110 16.02 17.89 12.64
C LEU A 110 15.99 18.56 14.02
N ASP A 111 15.02 19.46 14.24
CA ASP A 111 14.84 20.22 15.48
C ASP A 111 14.53 19.27 16.66
N ALA A 112 13.74 18.21 16.44
CA ALA A 112 13.46 17.19 17.45
C ALA A 112 14.72 16.39 17.85
N VAL A 113 15.68 16.19 16.95
CA VAL A 113 16.95 15.52 17.27
C VAL A 113 17.86 16.45 18.07
N GLU A 114 17.89 17.74 17.73
CA GLU A 114 18.66 18.74 18.48
C GLU A 114 18.14 18.91 19.92
N GLN A 115 16.82 18.93 20.12
CA GLN A 115 16.23 18.97 21.46
C GLN A 115 16.52 17.70 22.28
N ASN A 116 16.41 16.51 21.68
CA ASN A 116 16.76 15.27 22.40
C ASN A 116 18.25 15.22 22.81
N LEU A 117 19.15 15.77 21.98
CA LEU A 117 20.58 15.84 22.29
C LEU A 117 20.89 16.88 23.38
N SER A 118 20.15 18.00 23.44
CA SER A 118 20.28 18.95 24.53
C SER A 118 19.79 18.37 25.86
N ASP A 119 18.66 17.67 25.85
CA ASP A 119 18.07 17.09 27.05
C ASP A 119 18.96 15.99 27.65
N LEU A 120 19.55 15.13 26.80
CA LEU A 120 20.52 14.12 27.23
C LEU A 120 21.85 14.70 27.76
N ALA A 121 22.25 15.88 27.28
CA ALA A 121 23.46 16.54 27.75
C ALA A 121 23.25 17.25 29.10
N GLU A 122 22.02 17.70 29.40
CA GLU A 122 21.65 18.31 30.67
C GLU A 122 21.45 17.27 31.79
N GLU A 123 20.99 16.06 31.48
CA GLU A 123 20.83 14.96 32.46
C GLU A 123 22.15 14.29 32.89
N ALA A 124 23.28 14.59 32.21
CA ALA A 124 24.59 13.97 32.46
C ALA A 124 25.51 14.77 33.41
N LEU A 125 25.01 15.85 34.03
CA LEU A 125 25.70 16.74 34.99
C LEU A 125 25.09 16.66 36.39
#